data_AF-A0A922LSH1-F1
#
_entry.id   AF-A0A922LSH1-F1
#
_cell.length_a   1.000
_cell.length_b   1.000
_cell.length_c   1.000
_cell.angle_alpha   90.00
_cell.angle_beta   90.00
_cell.angle_gamma   90.00
#
_symmetry.space_group_name_H-M   'P 1'
#
loop_
_entity.id
_entity.type
_entity.pdbx_description
1 polymer ?
#
loop_
_entity_poly.entity_id
_entity_poly.type
_entity_poly.pdbx_seq_one_letter_code
_entity_poly.pdbx_strand_id
1 'polypeptide(L)'
;MVYTTGGCELARITIINPKLQVILDEFVCPDNPIIDCNSRFSGLKLEDIEQAKYHITDIQAKLLHLFDSDTILIGHSLESDLTALKLIHKKIVDTSIVFPHRLGLPKKRALRNLVSEILQQIIQQDGK
;
A
#
# COMPACT_ATOMS: atom_id res chain seq x y z
N MET A 1 -3.27 -3.58 3.89
CA MET A 1 -4.06 -2.94 4.96
C MET A 1 -5.17 -3.88 5.40
N VAL A 2 -5.63 -3.74 6.64
CA VAL A 2 -6.74 -4.48 7.26
C VAL A 2 -7.75 -3.51 7.88
N TYR A 3 -8.94 -4.00 8.19
CA TYR A 3 -9.95 -3.24 8.93
C TYR A 3 -9.95 -3.64 10.40
N THR A 4 -9.84 -2.65 11.27
CA THR A 4 -9.85 -2.80 12.73
C THR A 4 -10.93 -1.92 13.33
N THR A 5 -11.15 -2.02 14.64
CA THR A 5 -12.05 -1.14 15.37
C THR A 5 -11.66 0.35 15.30
N GLY A 6 -10.39 0.65 14.96
CA GLY A 6 -9.89 2.00 14.74
C GLY A 6 -9.99 2.51 13.30
N GLY A 7 -10.48 1.68 12.36
CA GLY A 7 -10.56 2.00 10.94
C GLY A 7 -9.62 1.16 10.08
N CYS A 8 -9.16 1.71 8.95
CA CYS A 8 -8.23 1.00 8.07
C CYS A 8 -6.79 1.19 8.56
N GLU A 9 -6.10 0.10 8.86
CA GLU A 9 -4.74 0.11 9.42
C GLU A 9 -3.74 -0.65 8.55
N LEU A 10 -2.47 -0.26 8.67
CA LEU A 10 -1.36 -0.93 7.99
C LEU A 10 -1.12 -2.31 8.60
N ALA A 11 -0.97 -3.33 7.75
CA ALA A 11 -0.68 -4.69 8.17
C ALA A 11 0.45 -5.36 7.37
N ARG A 12 0.82 -4.79 6.23
CA ARG A 12 2.00 -5.15 5.46
C ARG A 12 2.43 -3.94 4.66
N ILE A 13 3.73 -3.74 4.54
CA ILE A 13 4.34 -2.74 3.69
C ILE A 13 5.42 -3.39 2.83
N THR A 14 5.46 -3.03 1.55
CA THR A 14 6.50 -3.45 0.63
C THR A 14 7.04 -2.21 -0.11
N ILE A 15 8.35 -2.04 -0.13
CA ILE A 15 9.04 -0.96 -0.85
C ILE A 15 10.08 -1.58 -1.77
N ILE A 16 10.09 -1.09 -3.00
CA ILE A 16 11.06 -1.44 -4.02
C ILE A 16 11.89 -0.22 -4.42
N ASN A 17 13.13 -0.44 -4.81
CA ASN A 17 13.98 0.60 -5.38
C ASN A 17 13.77 0.72 -6.92
N PRO A 18 14.36 1.73 -7.58
CA PRO A 18 14.27 1.90 -9.04
C PRO A 18 14.84 0.75 -9.87
N LYS A 19 15.64 -0.14 -9.27
CA LYS A 19 16.15 -1.37 -9.89
C LYS A 19 15.19 -2.55 -9.72
N LEU A 20 13.97 -2.31 -9.24
CA LEU A 20 12.93 -3.31 -8.96
C LEU A 20 13.31 -4.32 -7.87
N GLN A 21 14.22 -3.96 -6.98
CA GLN A 21 14.63 -4.81 -5.86
C GLN A 21 13.82 -4.44 -4.62
N VAL A 22 13.33 -5.45 -3.91
CA VAL A 22 12.66 -5.27 -2.61
C VAL A 22 13.67 -4.83 -1.57
N ILE A 23 13.44 -3.67 -0.97
CA ILE A 23 14.31 -3.10 0.08
C ILE A 23 13.65 -3.14 1.46
N LEU A 24 12.32 -3.28 1.51
CA LEU A 24 11.54 -3.50 2.72
C LEU A 24 10.33 -4.35 2.35
N ASP A 25 10.07 -5.44 3.06
CA ASP A 25 8.83 -6.20 2.97
C ASP A 25 8.54 -6.78 4.34
N GLU A 26 7.62 -6.16 5.07
CA GLU A 26 7.40 -6.46 6.48
C GLU A 26 5.90 -6.50 6.79
N PHE A 27 5.51 -7.45 7.64
CA PHE A 27 4.19 -7.47 8.27
C PHE A 27 4.17 -6.57 9.50
N VAL A 28 3.04 -5.93 9.74
CA VAL A 28 2.86 -4.91 10.77
C VAL A 28 1.71 -5.33 11.68
N CYS A 29 1.94 -5.29 12.98
CA CYS A 29 0.92 -5.54 14.00
C CYS A 29 0.01 -4.31 14.11
N PRO A 30 -1.30 -4.41 13.81
CA PRO A 30 -2.25 -3.33 14.01
C PRO A 30 -2.43 -3.05 15.50
N ASP A 31 -2.61 -1.77 15.87
CA ASP A 31 -2.77 -1.37 17.27
C ASP A 31 -4.17 -1.72 17.81
N ASN A 32 -5.15 -1.86 16.92
CA ASN A 32 -6.55 -2.13 17.27
C ASN A 32 -6.96 -3.55 16.85
N PRO A 33 -7.94 -4.17 17.56
CA PRO A 33 -8.48 -5.48 17.20
C PRO A 33 -8.97 -5.54 15.74
N ILE A 34 -8.53 -6.56 15.02
CA ILE A 34 -8.86 -6.81 13.62
C ILE A 34 -10.31 -7.29 13.52
N ILE A 35 -11.07 -6.64 12.65
CA ILE A 35 -12.43 -7.02 12.28
C ILE A 35 -12.42 -7.83 10.98
N ASP A 36 -11.62 -7.39 9.99
CA ASP A 36 -11.50 -8.06 8.69
C ASP A 36 -10.08 -7.89 8.12
N CYS A 37 -9.44 -9.00 7.74
CA CYS A 37 -8.13 -9.02 7.09
C CYS A 37 -8.16 -8.49 5.66
N ASN A 38 -9.36 -8.31 5.09
CA ASN A 38 -9.57 -7.82 3.74
C ASN A 38 -8.83 -8.68 2.69
N SER A 39 -8.74 -9.99 2.94
CA SER A 39 -7.82 -10.92 2.26
C SER A 39 -7.99 -10.93 0.74
N ARG A 40 -9.20 -10.65 0.23
CA ARG A 40 -9.46 -10.52 -1.21
C ARG A 40 -8.58 -9.47 -1.89
N PHE A 41 -8.30 -8.36 -1.20
CA PHE A 41 -7.54 -7.24 -1.75
C PHE A 41 -6.15 -7.12 -1.13
N SER A 42 -6.00 -7.47 0.14
CA SER A 42 -4.72 -7.40 0.86
C SER A 42 -3.82 -8.60 0.60
N GLY A 43 -4.41 -9.76 0.27
CA GLY A 43 -3.71 -11.05 0.21
C GLY A 43 -3.21 -11.54 1.58
N LEU A 44 -3.61 -10.89 2.67
CA LEU A 44 -3.14 -11.20 4.03
C LEU A 44 -4.00 -12.29 4.66
N LYS A 45 -3.34 -13.22 5.35
CA LYS A 45 -3.98 -14.15 6.28
C LYS A 45 -3.79 -13.64 7.71
N LEU A 46 -4.67 -14.07 8.61
CA LEU A 46 -4.57 -13.72 10.03
C LEU A 46 -3.23 -14.19 10.63
N GLU A 47 -2.78 -15.39 10.22
CA GLU A 47 -1.49 -15.98 10.61
C GLU A 47 -0.29 -15.07 10.29
N ASP A 48 -0.33 -14.35 9.15
CA ASP A 48 0.75 -13.44 8.76
C ASP A 48 0.84 -12.25 9.72
N ILE A 49 -0.30 -11.80 10.23
CA ILE A 49 -0.41 -10.64 11.12
C ILE A 49 -0.07 -11.03 12.56
N GLU A 50 -0.47 -12.22 13.00
CA GLU A 50 -0.11 -12.75 14.32
C GLU A 50 1.41 -12.95 14.47
N GLN A 51 2.10 -13.23 13.36
CA GLN A 51 3.56 -13.37 13.33
C GLN A 51 4.30 -12.03 13.13
N ALA A 52 3.58 -10.93 12.95
CA ALA A 52 4.17 -9.62 12.74
C ALA A 52 4.94 -9.15 13.99
N LYS A 53 6.18 -8.70 13.78
CA LYS A 53 7.06 -8.25 14.86
C LYS A 53 7.13 -6.74 15.03
N TYR A 54 6.68 -6.01 14.02
CA TYR A 54 6.83 -4.57 13.95
C TYR A 54 5.49 -3.88 14.18
N HIS A 55 5.51 -2.80 14.95
CA HIS A 55 4.41 -1.86 15.01
C HIS A 55 4.61 -0.73 14.01
N ILE A 56 3.58 0.09 13.80
CA ILE A 56 3.63 1.22 12.86
C ILE A 56 4.80 2.17 13.14
N THR A 57 5.15 2.39 14.40
CA THR A 57 6.26 3.26 14.81
C THR A 57 7.62 2.72 14.36
N ASP A 58 7.81 1.40 14.39
CA ASP A 58 9.05 0.76 13.94
C ASP A 58 9.21 0.91 12.43
N ILE A 59 8.10 0.74 11.70
CA ILE A 59 8.06 0.96 10.26
C ILE A 59 8.37 2.41 9.94
N GLN A 60 7.72 3.38 10.60
CA GLN A 60 7.99 4.80 10.40
C GLN A 60 9.48 5.13 10.61
N ALA A 61 10.10 4.61 11.67
CA ALA A 61 11.53 4.80 11.90
C ALA A 61 12.39 4.22 10.75
N LYS A 62 12.08 3.01 10.28
CA LYS A 62 12.76 2.42 9.11
C LYS A 62 12.57 3.29 7.85
N LEU A 63 11.37 3.79 7.61
CA LEU A 63 11.09 4.64 6.43
C LEU A 63 11.89 5.94 6.44
N LEU A 64 12.01 6.59 7.61
CA LEU A 64 12.79 7.82 7.77
C LEU A 64 14.30 7.61 7.54
N HIS A 65 14.79 6.37 7.64
CA HIS A 65 16.17 6.02 7.26
C HIS A 65 16.30 5.66 5.77
N LEU A 66 15.21 5.23 5.12
CA LEU A 66 15.21 4.81 3.72
C LEU A 66 15.07 5.98 2.76
N PHE A 67 14.30 7.01 3.13
CA PHE A 67 14.06 8.18 2.30
C PHE A 67 13.84 9.45 3.12
N ASP A 68 14.04 10.59 2.45
CA ASP A 68 13.88 11.93 3.00
C ASP A 68 12.77 12.71 2.28
N SER A 69 12.63 14.00 2.61
CA SER A 69 11.65 14.89 1.99
C SER A 69 11.90 15.16 0.50
N ASP A 70 13.10 14.88 0.00
CA ASP A 70 13.49 15.14 -1.38
C ASP A 70 13.31 13.93 -2.31
N THR A 71 13.20 12.74 -1.72
CA THR A 71 12.94 11.48 -2.42
C THR A 71 11.55 11.49 -3.06
N ILE A 72 11.42 10.96 -4.28
CA ILE A 72 10.13 10.85 -4.96
C ILE A 72 9.52 9.48 -4.66
N LEU A 73 8.35 9.45 -4.02
CA LEU A 73 7.59 8.23 -3.82
C LEU A 73 6.69 7.97 -5.03
N ILE A 74 6.72 6.75 -5.55
CA ILE A 74 5.92 6.33 -6.71
C ILE A 74 5.00 5.21 -6.28
N GLY A 75 3.72 5.31 -6.64
CA GLY A 75 2.75 4.28 -6.31
C GLY A 75 1.40 4.49 -6.98
N HIS A 76 0.38 3.79 -6.47
CA HIS A 76 -0.97 3.83 -7.03
C HIS A 76 -2.00 4.07 -5.92
N SER A 77 -2.65 5.23 -5.94
CA SER A 77 -3.57 5.69 -4.89
C SER A 77 -2.91 5.79 -3.50
N LEU A 78 -1.69 6.36 -3.45
CA LEU A 78 -0.83 6.42 -2.26
C LEU A 78 -1.43 7.22 -1.10
N GLU A 79 -2.46 8.02 -1.34
CA GLU A 79 -3.24 8.68 -0.29
C GLU A 79 -3.65 7.71 0.83
N SER A 80 -4.19 6.54 0.47
CA SER A 80 -4.65 5.55 1.45
C SER A 80 -3.48 4.96 2.21
N ASP A 81 -2.38 4.65 1.51
CA ASP A 81 -1.18 4.06 2.11
C ASP A 81 -0.50 5.03 3.07
N LEU A 82 -0.34 6.30 2.68
CA LEU A 82 0.27 7.34 3.51
C LEU A 82 -0.59 7.71 4.72
N THR A 83 -1.92 7.67 4.57
CA THR A 83 -2.86 7.83 5.69
C THR A 83 -2.71 6.68 6.69
N ALA A 84 -2.70 5.43 6.21
CA ALA A 84 -2.48 4.26 7.06
C ALA A 84 -1.10 4.26 7.74
N LEU A 85 -0.08 4.79 7.05
CA LEU A 85 1.27 5.00 7.58
C LEU A 85 1.39 6.19 8.54
N LYS A 86 0.35 7.03 8.65
CA LYS A 86 0.37 8.31 9.39
C LYS A 86 1.58 9.17 8.98
N LEU A 87 1.90 9.19 7.69
CA LEU A 87 3.06 9.89 7.12
C LEU A 87 2.62 10.93 6.10
N ILE A 88 3.22 12.13 6.17
CA ILE A 88 3.01 13.19 5.18
C ILE A 88 4.25 13.29 4.30
N HIS A 89 4.07 13.14 2.98
CA HIS A 89 5.14 13.32 2.00
C HIS A 89 4.68 14.19 0.83
N LYS A 90 5.54 15.09 0.34
CA LYS A 90 5.15 16.09 -0.67
C LYS A 90 5.51 15.70 -2.11
N LYS A 91 6.59 14.93 -2.28
CA LYS A 91 7.11 14.54 -3.60
C LYS A 91 6.59 13.17 -3.98
N ILE A 92 5.41 13.14 -4.59
CA ILE A 92 4.71 11.91 -4.93
C ILE A 92 4.36 11.89 -6.42
N VAL A 93 4.60 10.75 -7.07
CA VAL A 93 4.04 10.41 -8.37
C VAL A 93 3.00 9.32 -8.17
N ASP A 94 1.72 9.71 -8.18
CA ASP A 94 0.61 8.78 -8.03
C ASP A 94 0.02 8.42 -9.40
N THR A 95 0.16 7.16 -9.79
CA THR A 95 -0.32 6.65 -11.07
C THR A 95 -1.84 6.71 -11.22
N SER A 96 -2.61 6.73 -10.12
CA SER A 96 -4.06 6.92 -10.18
C SER A 96 -4.48 8.33 -10.59
N ILE A 97 -3.58 9.31 -10.40
CA ILE A 97 -3.75 10.71 -10.82
C ILE A 97 -3.17 10.91 -12.22
N VAL A 98 -1.98 10.34 -12.49
CA VAL A 98 -1.32 10.41 -13.81
C VAL A 98 -2.18 9.77 -14.90
N PHE A 99 -2.92 8.70 -14.58
CA PHE A 99 -3.84 8.02 -15.49
C PHE A 99 -5.30 8.19 -15.02
N PRO A 100 -5.92 9.37 -15.26
CA PRO A 100 -7.22 9.69 -14.71
C PRO A 100 -8.34 8.82 -15.31
N HIS A 101 -9.40 8.63 -14.54
CA HIS A 101 -10.60 7.96 -15.02
C HIS A 101 -11.39 8.89 -15.97
N ARG A 102 -11.99 8.34 -17.03
CA ARG A 102 -12.76 9.13 -18.02
C ARG A 102 -13.92 9.92 -17.41
N LEU A 103 -14.50 9.41 -16.34
CA LEU A 103 -15.60 10.06 -15.59
C LEU A 103 -15.13 11.10 -14.56
N GLY A 104 -13.82 11.33 -14.43
CA GLY A 104 -13.27 12.23 -13.42
C GLY A 104 -13.39 11.71 -11.98
N LEU A 105 -12.95 12.55 -11.05
CA LEU A 105 -13.04 12.29 -9.62
C LEU A 105 -14.52 12.19 -9.16
N PRO A 106 -14.83 11.37 -8.15
CA PRO A 106 -13.90 10.60 -7.29
C PRO A 106 -13.47 9.24 -7.87
N LYS A 107 -13.89 8.90 -9.10
CA LYS A 107 -13.55 7.60 -9.70
C LYS A 107 -12.07 7.58 -10.11
N LYS A 108 -11.31 6.63 -9.56
CA LYS A 108 -9.93 6.33 -9.94
C LYS A 108 -9.90 5.05 -10.78
N ARG A 109 -8.96 4.93 -11.72
CA ARG A 109 -8.76 3.67 -12.47
C ARG A 109 -8.07 2.66 -11.56
N ALA A 110 -8.56 1.43 -11.49
CA ALA A 110 -7.89 0.36 -10.76
C ALA A 110 -6.55 -0.01 -11.43
N LEU A 111 -5.51 -0.29 -10.63
CA LEU A 111 -4.20 -0.67 -11.14
C LEU A 111 -4.27 -1.87 -12.09
N ARG A 112 -5.06 -2.90 -11.77
CA ARG A 112 -5.26 -4.08 -12.64
C ARG A 112 -5.73 -3.72 -14.05
N ASN A 113 -6.57 -2.69 -14.18
CA ASN A 113 -7.06 -2.23 -15.48
C ASN A 113 -5.96 -1.46 -16.23
N LEU A 114 -5.15 -0.67 -15.53
CA LEU A 114 -4.01 0.04 -16.13
C LEU A 114 -2.94 -0.93 -16.63
N VAL A 115 -2.59 -1.93 -15.83
CA VAL A 115 -1.59 -2.95 -16.19
C VAL A 115 -2.07 -3.78 -17.38
N SER A 116 -3.35 -4.17 -17.42
CA SER A 116 -3.93 -4.87 -18.56
C SER A 116 -3.91 -4.02 -19.84
N GLU A 117 -4.33 -2.75 -19.75
CA GLU A 117 -4.40 -1.87 -20.93
C GLU A 117 -3.02 -1.46 -21.46
N ILE A 118 -2.10 -1.06 -20.58
CA ILE A 118 -0.82 -0.45 -20.96
C ILE A 118 0.27 -1.50 -21.14
N LEU A 119 0.35 -2.47 -20.21
CA LEU A 119 1.41 -3.48 -20.20
C LEU A 119 0.98 -4.80 -20.84
N GLN A 120 -0.29 -4.94 -21.23
CA GLN A 120 -0.85 -6.18 -21.78
C GLN A 120 -0.65 -7.38 -20.84
N GLN A 121 -0.72 -7.12 -19.53
CA GLN A 121 -0.52 -8.12 -18.48
C GLN A 121 -1.73 -8.21 -17.55
N ILE A 122 -2.09 -9.42 -17.14
CA ILE A 122 -3.18 -9.66 -16.20
C ILE A 122 -2.58 -9.87 -14.81
N ILE A 123 -2.96 -9.00 -13.87
CA ILE A 123 -2.60 -9.10 -12.45
C ILE A 123 -3.87 -9.25 -11.61
N GLN A 124 -3.73 -9.82 -10.40
CA GLN A 124 -4.84 -10.00 -9.45
C GLN A 124 -6.07 -10.66 -10.11
N GLN A 125 -5.88 -11.86 -10.66
CA GLN A 125 -6.98 -12.66 -11.18
C GLN A 125 -7.96 -12.90 -10.02
N ASP A 126 -9.24 -12.56 -10.23
CA ASP A 126 -10.29 -12.90 -9.26
C ASP A 126 -10.23 -14.42 -9.06
N GLY A 127 -9.87 -14.84 -7.84
CA GLY A 127 -9.73 -16.25 -7.49
C GLY A 127 -11.04 -16.99 -7.78
N LYS A 128 -10.92 -18.16 -8.41
CA LYS A 128 -11.99 -19.17 -8.38
C LYS A 128 -12.18 -19.68 -6.96
#